data_AF-A0A817YER0-F1
#
_entry.id   AF-A0A817YER0-F1
#
_cell.length_a   1.000
_cell.length_b   1.000
_cell.length_c   1.000
_cell.angle_alpha   90.00
_cell.angle_beta   90.00
_cell.angle_gamma   90.00
#
_symmetry.space_group_name_H-M   'P 1'
#
loop_
_entity.id
_entity.type
_entity.pdbx_description
1 polymer ?
#
loop_
_entity_poly.entity_id
_entity_poly.type
_entity_poly.pdbx_seq_one_letter_code
_entity_poly.pdbx_strand_id
1 'polypeptide(L)'
;MVSGHPNNNSNTDAYANVMQGKVLFYGSQLPKLIWNQIKILIVSNKDGYTQKNKFINKTNYNIYYLEFDIERDILLTETLPKLQQYFLTQGIYVNFIDCNLNWDLDLSRNPYHVLRYMKELDDAYRTSTGLFLLTFVGNKYGSVVLPTELSTTDFNNIKNVASDLNKDVKLLERWYLLDDKLLPPAYKLKDPDEDFSNILSRTISTYDISARETQEWNDVYTSLADLFISVLNERPNLKSKHDTSSLYDIQLLSGVEILFNYAAKLSPSGCMCILRQFDGLNEKSKGNEAYIDLLNGTNRLDKIRQEKLKRFRESITQKLSINDDDNNLKIEDNRLVLNVSWKENGEFQSDDTDYQRYLRTLNAAIFLRIKSLCERNIDLSIANHLKYDEKILYNETLVHLTHYSKLSSHPCLGFENFVENNNSFKQCPLSIEYIRKKCSMYNTLF
;
A
#
# COMPACT_ATOMS: atom_id res chain seq x y z
N MET A 1 9.27 65.47 7.09
CA MET A 1 9.82 65.79 8.43
C MET A 1 9.17 64.82 9.40
N VAL A 2 9.79 63.86 10.07
CA VAL A 2 11.18 63.47 10.31
C VAL A 2 11.22 61.94 10.44
N SER A 3 12.33 61.36 10.01
CA SER A 3 12.75 59.96 10.02
C SER A 3 12.98 59.38 11.43
N GLY A 4 12.81 58.06 11.57
CA GLY A 4 13.35 57.28 12.70
C GLY A 4 13.56 55.82 12.31
N HIS A 5 14.82 55.45 12.05
CA HIS A 5 15.27 54.05 11.89
C HIS A 5 15.16 53.28 13.22
N PRO A 6 14.78 51.99 13.23
CA PRO A 6 15.05 51.13 14.37
C PRO A 6 16.47 50.55 14.25
N ASN A 7 17.25 50.73 15.31
CA ASN A 7 18.58 50.16 15.50
C ASN A 7 18.46 48.67 15.82
N ASN A 8 19.12 47.83 15.02
CA ASN A 8 19.38 46.43 15.31
C ASN A 8 20.38 46.31 16.47
N ASN A 9 20.00 45.62 17.55
CA ASN A 9 20.93 44.86 18.40
C ASN A 9 20.13 43.98 19.38
N SER A 10 19.84 42.74 18.95
CA SER A 10 19.37 41.66 19.81
C SER A 10 20.14 40.38 19.48
N ASN A 11 21.46 40.40 19.70
CA ASN A 11 22.34 39.22 19.57
C ASN A 11 22.71 38.60 20.93
N THR A 12 22.12 39.07 22.03
CA THR A 12 22.41 38.59 23.38
C THR A 12 21.59 37.38 23.81
N ASP A 13 20.48 37.06 23.14
CA ASP A 13 19.60 35.94 23.51
C ASP A 13 20.02 34.60 22.88
N ALA A 14 20.90 34.60 21.88
CA ALA A 14 21.41 33.37 21.28
C ALA A 14 22.37 32.62 22.24
N TYR A 15 23.14 33.36 23.04
CA TYR A 15 24.15 32.80 23.94
C TYR A 15 23.55 32.06 25.16
N ALA A 16 22.40 32.52 25.67
CA ALA A 16 21.74 31.90 26.81
C ALA A 16 21.04 30.57 26.46
N ASN A 17 20.56 30.44 25.22
CA ASN A 17 19.82 29.26 24.77
C ASN A 17 20.73 28.05 24.47
N VAL A 18 21.98 28.29 24.04
CA VAL A 18 22.97 27.22 23.77
C VAL A 18 23.45 26.55 25.06
N MET A 19 23.56 27.29 26.16
CA MET A 19 24.02 26.75 27.45
C MET A 19 22.99 25.84 28.16
N GLN A 20 21.74 25.83 27.72
CA GLN A 20 20.67 25.01 28.33
C GLN A 20 20.33 23.74 27.54
N GLY A 21 21.10 23.39 26.49
CA GLY A 21 20.84 22.18 25.70
C GLY A 21 19.53 22.22 24.90
N LYS A 22 18.91 23.40 24.75
CA LYS A 22 17.76 23.60 23.87
C LYS A 22 18.27 24.03 22.49
N VAL A 23 18.58 23.05 21.65
CA VAL A 23 18.73 23.30 20.22
C VAL A 23 17.34 23.59 19.66
N LEU A 24 17.00 24.87 19.57
CA LEU A 24 15.86 25.31 18.77
C LEU A 24 16.30 25.27 17.30
N PHE A 25 16.01 24.15 16.63
CA PHE A 25 16.01 24.15 15.18
C PHE A 25 14.88 25.08 14.72
N TYR A 26 15.25 26.21 14.11
CA TYR A 26 14.31 26.96 13.30
C TYR A 26 13.85 26.04 12.16
N GLY A 27 12.57 25.64 12.19
CA GLY A 27 11.97 24.71 11.22
C GLY A 27 11.99 25.16 9.74
N SER A 28 12.67 26.28 9.42
CA SER A 28 12.84 26.80 8.07
C SER A 28 14.09 26.29 7.34
N GLN A 29 14.97 25.53 8.00
CA GLN A 29 16.20 24.98 7.40
C GLN A 29 16.31 23.45 7.45
N LEU A 30 15.23 22.74 7.77
CA LEU A 30 15.15 21.33 7.42
C LEU A 30 15.12 21.24 5.88
N PRO A 31 15.98 20.41 5.26
CA PRO A 31 15.93 20.23 3.82
C PRO A 31 14.49 19.88 3.42
N LYS A 32 14.00 20.47 2.32
CA LYS A 32 12.77 20.02 1.64
C LYS A 32 12.97 18.62 1.02
N LEU A 33 13.44 17.65 1.81
CA LEU A 33 13.58 16.27 1.42
C LEU A 33 12.24 15.59 1.64
N ILE A 34 11.59 15.13 0.58
CA ILE A 34 10.88 13.83 0.38
C ILE A 34 9.80 13.38 1.40
N TRP A 35 9.77 13.86 2.65
CA TRP A 35 8.97 13.38 3.79
C TRP A 35 7.57 14.00 3.89
N ASN A 36 7.14 14.78 2.90
CA ASN A 36 5.87 15.52 3.01
C ASN A 36 4.66 14.76 2.46
N GLN A 37 4.79 13.47 2.16
CA GLN A 37 3.67 12.70 1.64
C GLN A 37 3.49 11.34 2.28
N ILE A 38 2.24 11.02 2.57
CA ILE A 38 1.75 9.69 2.89
C ILE A 38 0.87 9.27 1.73
N LYS A 39 1.17 8.15 1.10
CA LYS A 39 0.41 7.61 -0.03
C LYS A 39 -0.07 6.21 0.34
N ILE A 40 -1.37 6.04 0.49
CA ILE A 40 -2.00 4.79 0.93
C ILE A 40 -2.92 4.26 -0.15
N LEU A 41 -2.66 3.04 -0.61
CA LEU A 41 -3.55 2.32 -1.49
C LEU A 41 -4.61 1.57 -0.67
N ILE A 42 -5.87 1.64 -1.10
CA ILE A 42 -6.99 0.94 -0.49
C ILE A 42 -7.46 -0.13 -1.46
N VAL A 43 -7.49 -1.37 -0.98
CA VAL A 43 -7.85 -2.56 -1.78
C VAL A 43 -8.90 -3.36 -1.02
N SER A 44 -9.97 -3.80 -1.69
CA SER A 44 -10.99 -4.68 -1.09
C SER A 44 -11.40 -5.81 -2.02
N ASN A 45 -11.82 -6.94 -1.44
CA ASN A 45 -12.52 -7.98 -2.22
C ASN A 45 -13.84 -7.36 -2.68
N LYS A 46 -13.97 -7.11 -3.99
CA LYS A 46 -15.20 -6.59 -4.61
C LYS A 46 -15.56 -7.54 -5.73
N ASP A 47 -16.29 -8.59 -5.41
CA ASP A 47 -16.89 -9.45 -6.43
C ASP A 47 -18.41 -9.32 -6.32
N GLY A 48 -19.03 -8.66 -7.28
CA GLY A 48 -20.47 -8.74 -7.40
C GLY A 48 -20.92 -8.76 -8.84
N TYR A 49 -21.55 -9.89 -9.16
CA TYR A 49 -22.59 -9.97 -10.15
C TYR A 49 -23.91 -10.15 -9.42
N THR A 50 -24.76 -9.13 -9.45
CA THR A 50 -26.19 -9.29 -9.13
C THR A 50 -27.01 -8.34 -9.99
N GLN A 51 -27.15 -8.66 -11.29
CA GLN A 51 -28.29 -8.16 -12.04
C GLN A 51 -29.57 -8.84 -11.53
N LYS A 52 -30.41 -8.11 -10.80
CA LYS A 52 -31.82 -8.47 -10.60
C LYS A 52 -32.70 -7.27 -10.95
N ASN A 53 -33.23 -7.30 -12.17
CA ASN A 53 -34.21 -6.34 -12.66
C ASN A 53 -35.47 -6.36 -11.79
N LYS A 54 -35.82 -5.23 -11.17
CA LYS A 54 -37.17 -5.00 -10.66
C LYS A 54 -37.65 -3.57 -10.98
N PHE A 55 -38.81 -3.51 -11.62
CA PHE A 55 -39.41 -2.30 -12.18
C PHE A 55 -40.04 -1.40 -11.12
N ILE A 56 -39.53 -0.19 -10.94
CA ILE A 56 -40.30 0.93 -10.36
C ILE A 56 -39.93 2.22 -11.12
N ASN A 57 -40.94 2.83 -11.74
CA ASN A 57 -40.97 4.21 -12.26
C ASN A 57 -39.87 4.64 -13.25
N LYS A 58 -39.90 4.09 -14.48
CA LYS A 58 -39.39 4.64 -15.77
C LYS A 58 -37.99 5.28 -15.87
N THR A 59 -37.18 5.31 -14.83
CA THR A 59 -35.77 5.75 -14.83
C THR A 59 -34.96 4.78 -13.98
N ASN A 60 -34.08 4.02 -14.62
CA ASN A 60 -33.30 2.92 -14.03
C ASN A 60 -32.22 3.45 -13.08
N TYR A 61 -32.33 3.21 -11.77
CA TYR A 61 -31.17 3.23 -10.88
C TYR A 61 -31.23 1.98 -9.98
N ASN A 62 -30.31 1.05 -10.21
CA ASN A 62 -30.05 -0.04 -9.28
C ASN A 62 -28.98 0.42 -8.29
N ILE A 63 -29.27 0.47 -6.98
CA ILE A 63 -28.24 0.62 -5.95
C ILE A 63 -28.01 -0.77 -5.36
N TYR A 64 -27.02 -1.49 -5.89
CA TYR A 64 -26.53 -2.73 -5.29
C TYR A 64 -25.30 -2.38 -4.46
N TYR A 65 -25.28 -2.77 -3.18
CA TYR A 65 -24.10 -2.66 -2.36
C TYR A 65 -23.25 -3.91 -2.56
N LEU A 66 -22.08 -3.72 -3.18
CA LEU A 66 -21.05 -4.74 -3.32
C LEU A 66 -20.32 -4.88 -1.98
N GLU A 67 -19.52 -5.95 -1.84
CA GLU A 67 -18.79 -6.19 -0.60
C GLU A 67 -17.89 -4.98 -0.26
N PHE A 68 -18.05 -4.45 0.96
CA PHE A 68 -17.40 -3.25 1.50
C PHE A 68 -17.82 -1.89 0.94
N ASP A 69 -18.82 -1.79 0.05
CA ASP A 69 -19.20 -0.49 -0.53
C ASP A 69 -19.61 0.52 0.53
N ILE A 70 -20.42 0.12 1.52
CA ILE A 70 -20.86 1.01 2.59
C ILE A 70 -19.69 1.39 3.50
N GLU A 71 -18.87 0.42 3.92
CA GLU A 71 -17.68 0.68 4.73
C GLU A 71 -16.72 1.67 4.03
N ARG A 72 -16.54 1.53 2.72
CA ARG A 72 -15.66 2.37 1.92
C ARG A 72 -16.26 3.76 1.66
N ASP A 73 -17.55 3.85 1.40
CA ASP A 73 -18.22 5.14 1.23
C ASP A 73 -18.05 6.02 2.47
N ILE A 74 -18.28 5.45 3.66
CA ILE A 74 -18.10 6.19 4.92
C ILE A 74 -16.61 6.46 5.19
N LEU A 75 -15.72 5.54 4.85
CA LEU A 75 -14.27 5.76 4.94
C LEU A 75 -13.89 7.01 4.11
N LEU A 76 -14.28 7.05 2.84
CA LEU A 76 -13.97 8.12 1.89
C LEU A 76 -14.62 9.46 2.26
N THR A 77 -15.87 9.44 2.75
CA THR A 77 -16.64 10.66 3.03
C THR A 77 -16.39 11.23 4.42
N GLU A 78 -16.02 10.40 5.41
CA GLU A 78 -15.86 10.84 6.80
C GLU A 78 -14.44 10.69 7.34
N THR A 79 -13.83 9.52 7.21
CA THR A 79 -12.61 9.17 7.94
C THR A 79 -11.35 9.70 7.26
N LEU A 80 -11.21 9.48 5.95
CA LEU A 80 -10.04 9.95 5.20
C LEU A 80 -9.91 11.47 5.18
N PRO A 81 -10.99 12.27 5.00
CA PRO A 81 -10.89 13.73 5.07
C PRO A 81 -10.39 14.23 6.43
N LYS A 82 -10.80 13.59 7.53
CA LYS A 82 -10.32 13.92 8.89
C LYS A 82 -8.83 13.59 9.04
N LEU A 83 -8.37 12.46 8.51
CA LEU A 83 -6.94 12.11 8.51
C LEU A 83 -6.12 13.11 7.68
N GLN A 84 -6.59 13.46 6.48
CA GLN A 84 -5.96 14.46 5.63
C GLN A 84 -5.85 15.80 6.35
N GLN A 85 -6.94 16.27 6.97
CA GLN A 85 -6.93 17.51 7.73
C GLN A 85 -5.93 17.46 8.90
N TYR A 86 -5.90 16.34 9.64
CA TYR A 86 -4.97 16.16 10.75
C TYR A 86 -3.50 16.28 10.30
N PHE A 87 -3.08 15.49 9.32
CA PHE A 87 -1.70 15.51 8.83
C PHE A 87 -1.34 16.80 8.10
N LEU A 88 -2.31 17.44 7.43
CA LEU A 88 -2.12 18.74 6.81
C LEU A 88 -1.76 19.81 7.85
N THR A 89 -2.34 19.75 9.07
CA THR A 89 -1.96 20.68 10.16
C THR A 89 -0.50 20.50 10.61
N GLN A 90 0.11 19.36 10.29
CA GLN A 90 1.52 19.04 10.53
C GLN A 90 2.39 19.29 9.29
N GLY A 91 1.82 19.81 8.19
CA GLY A 91 2.54 20.06 6.93
C GLY A 91 2.74 18.82 6.06
N ILE A 92 2.02 17.72 6.33
CA ILE A 92 2.12 16.45 5.61
C ILE A 92 0.89 16.27 4.71
N TYR A 93 1.13 16.01 3.43
CA TYR A 93 0.08 15.70 2.47
C TYR A 93 -0.25 14.21 2.51
N VAL A 94 -1.54 13.87 2.56
CA VAL A 94 -1.97 12.46 2.54
C VAL A 94 -2.82 12.21 1.31
N ASN A 95 -2.36 11.28 0.49
CA ASN A 95 -3.03 10.81 -0.70
C ASN A 95 -3.57 9.39 -0.49
N PHE A 96 -4.85 9.21 -0.75
CA PHE A 96 -5.50 7.90 -0.69
C PHE A 96 -5.91 7.49 -2.10
N ILE A 97 -5.51 6.29 -2.49
CA ILE A 97 -5.84 5.71 -3.81
C ILE A 97 -6.71 4.50 -3.56
N ASP A 98 -8.00 4.66 -3.80
CA ASP A 98 -8.93 3.56 -3.73
C ASP A 98 -8.98 2.81 -5.06
N CYS A 99 -8.50 1.56 -5.04
CA CYS A 99 -8.35 0.73 -6.24
C CYS A 99 -9.70 0.25 -6.80
N ASN A 100 -10.79 0.34 -6.04
CA ASN A 100 -12.13 -0.02 -6.52
C ASN A 100 -13.06 1.19 -6.68
N LEU A 101 -12.58 2.40 -6.32
CA LEU A 101 -13.24 3.65 -6.67
C LEU A 101 -12.96 3.90 -8.14
N ASN A 102 -13.98 4.03 -8.98
CA ASN A 102 -13.70 4.11 -10.41
C ASN A 102 -14.39 3.06 -11.26
N TRP A 103 -14.53 1.88 -10.67
CA TRP A 103 -14.60 0.67 -11.46
C TRP A 103 -15.81 -0.14 -11.04
N ASP A 104 -16.76 -0.24 -11.97
CA ASP A 104 -17.85 -1.22 -11.91
C ASP A 104 -17.30 -2.64 -12.19
N LEU A 105 -16.05 -2.73 -12.61
CA LEU A 105 -15.30 -3.96 -12.83
C LEU A 105 -14.49 -4.35 -11.57
N ASP A 106 -14.66 -5.60 -11.14
CA ASP A 106 -13.82 -6.24 -10.12
C ASP A 106 -12.34 -6.19 -10.55
N LEU A 107 -11.45 -5.79 -9.63
CA LEU A 107 -10.00 -5.75 -9.80
C LEU A 107 -9.44 -7.03 -10.43
N SER A 108 -10.05 -8.16 -10.08
CA SER A 108 -9.62 -9.46 -10.55
C SER A 108 -10.00 -9.75 -12.00
N ARG A 109 -10.97 -9.03 -12.57
CA ARG A 109 -11.47 -9.26 -13.93
C ARG A 109 -10.71 -8.48 -15.00
N ASN A 110 -9.72 -7.67 -14.65
CA ASN A 110 -8.69 -7.24 -15.59
C ASN A 110 -7.31 -7.46 -14.94
N PRO A 111 -6.60 -8.55 -15.29
CA PRO A 111 -5.29 -8.85 -14.72
C PRO A 111 -4.24 -7.73 -14.89
N TYR A 112 -4.34 -6.93 -15.95
CA TYR A 112 -3.44 -5.78 -16.16
C TYR A 112 -3.66 -4.66 -15.16
N HIS A 113 -4.85 -4.55 -14.57
CA HIS A 113 -5.09 -3.62 -13.47
C HIS A 113 -4.32 -4.02 -12.21
N VAL A 114 -4.26 -5.30 -11.89
CA VAL A 114 -3.45 -5.81 -10.76
C VAL A 114 -1.97 -5.45 -10.96
N LEU A 115 -1.44 -5.64 -12.17
CA LEU A 115 -0.07 -5.22 -12.51
C LEU A 115 0.14 -3.71 -12.38
N ARG A 116 -0.85 -2.90 -12.79
CA ARG A 116 -0.81 -1.44 -12.61
C ARG A 116 -0.75 -1.06 -11.13
N TYR A 117 -1.54 -1.71 -10.27
CA TYR A 117 -1.51 -1.46 -8.83
C TYR A 117 -0.27 -1.97 -8.14
N MET A 118 0.38 -3.03 -8.64
CA MET A 118 1.71 -3.41 -8.15
C MET A 118 2.74 -2.29 -8.37
N LYS A 119 2.73 -1.63 -9.53
CA LYS A 119 3.59 -0.47 -9.79
C LYS A 119 3.24 0.71 -8.89
N GLU A 120 1.95 0.92 -8.63
CA GLU A 120 1.47 1.96 -7.73
C GLU A 120 1.87 1.69 -6.27
N LEU A 121 1.89 0.41 -5.86
CA LEU A 121 2.43 -0.03 -4.57
C LEU A 121 3.94 0.21 -4.47
N ASP A 122 4.71 -0.03 -5.53
CA ASP A 122 6.15 0.28 -5.54
C ASP A 122 6.39 1.78 -5.33
N ASP A 123 5.61 2.62 -6.01
CA ASP A 123 5.71 4.07 -5.86
C ASP A 123 5.29 4.52 -4.46
N ALA A 124 4.17 4.01 -3.94
CA ALA A 124 3.71 4.29 -2.58
C ALA A 124 4.71 3.81 -1.53
N TYR A 125 5.32 2.64 -1.69
CA TYR A 125 6.35 2.15 -0.78
C TYR A 125 7.62 3.04 -0.79
N ARG A 126 8.01 3.55 -1.96
CA ARG A 126 9.19 4.44 -2.09
C ARG A 126 8.94 5.84 -1.57
N THR A 127 7.70 6.34 -1.65
CA THR A 127 7.38 7.75 -1.42
C THR A 127 6.60 8.01 -0.14
N SER A 128 5.85 7.03 0.37
CA SER A 128 5.03 7.16 1.57
C SER A 128 5.86 6.99 2.84
N THR A 129 5.57 7.81 3.84
CA THR A 129 6.07 7.58 5.20
C THR A 129 5.05 6.77 6.01
N GLY A 130 5.42 5.54 6.38
CA GLY A 130 4.59 4.68 7.23
C GLY A 130 3.70 3.73 6.44
N LEU A 131 2.38 3.88 6.58
CA LEU A 131 1.42 2.98 5.91
C LEU A 131 1.39 3.29 4.40
N PHE A 132 1.38 2.25 3.56
CA PHE A 132 1.20 2.39 2.12
C PHE A 132 0.15 1.45 1.52
N LEU A 133 -0.33 0.45 2.29
CA LEU A 133 -1.43 -0.41 1.90
C LEU A 133 -2.45 -0.59 3.03
N LEU A 134 -3.72 -0.35 2.74
CA LEU A 134 -4.90 -0.70 3.53
C LEU A 134 -5.74 -1.73 2.77
N THR A 135 -5.91 -2.92 3.35
CA THR A 135 -6.66 -4.01 2.71
C THR A 135 -7.94 -4.36 3.47
N PHE A 136 -9.04 -4.61 2.78
CA PHE A 136 -10.29 -5.12 3.32
C PHE A 136 -10.54 -6.54 2.83
N VAL A 137 -10.71 -7.48 3.78
CA VAL A 137 -10.99 -8.89 3.50
C VAL A 137 -12.24 -9.32 4.26
N GLY A 138 -13.25 -9.77 3.52
CA GLY A 138 -14.54 -10.20 4.05
C GLY A 138 -14.72 -11.70 3.99
N ASN A 139 -15.96 -12.17 3.89
CA ASN A 139 -16.33 -13.59 3.89
C ASN A 139 -16.29 -14.22 2.49
N LYS A 140 -16.09 -13.39 1.46
CA LYS A 140 -15.93 -13.82 0.07
C LYS A 140 -14.46 -13.76 -0.32
N TYR A 141 -13.97 -14.79 -1.00
CA TYR A 141 -12.65 -14.79 -1.61
C TYR A 141 -12.65 -13.97 -2.91
N GLY A 142 -13.72 -14.10 -3.70
CA GLY A 142 -13.89 -13.40 -4.97
C GLY A 142 -13.27 -14.13 -6.15
N SER A 143 -13.25 -13.42 -7.28
CA SER A 143 -12.74 -13.94 -8.54
C SER A 143 -11.21 -14.01 -8.53
N VAL A 144 -10.70 -14.99 -9.29
CA VAL A 144 -9.26 -15.23 -9.40
C VAL A 144 -8.66 -14.40 -10.54
N VAL A 145 -7.38 -14.07 -10.44
CA VAL A 145 -6.64 -13.36 -11.49
C VAL A 145 -6.00 -14.34 -12.45
N LEU A 146 -6.32 -14.19 -13.73
CA LEU A 146 -5.70 -14.95 -14.81
C LEU A 146 -4.26 -14.48 -15.05
N PRO A 147 -3.33 -15.38 -15.44
CA PRO A 147 -1.99 -14.98 -15.83
C PRO A 147 -2.01 -14.04 -17.04
N THR A 148 -1.28 -12.92 -16.98
CA THR A 148 -1.14 -12.03 -18.14
C THR A 148 -0.18 -12.59 -19.18
N GLU A 149 0.75 -13.45 -18.76
CA GLU A 149 1.77 -14.06 -19.62
C GLU A 149 1.91 -15.55 -19.28
N LEU A 150 2.09 -16.36 -20.32
CA LEU A 150 2.35 -17.80 -20.23
C LEU A 150 3.52 -18.16 -21.13
N SER A 151 4.46 -18.97 -20.64
CA SER A 151 5.48 -19.52 -21.52
C SER A 151 4.85 -20.37 -22.62
N THR A 152 5.51 -20.52 -23.77
CA THR A 152 5.02 -21.41 -24.84
C THR A 152 4.77 -22.83 -24.34
N THR A 153 5.60 -23.32 -23.42
CA THR A 153 5.43 -24.64 -22.80
C THR A 153 4.19 -24.69 -21.92
N ASP A 154 3.98 -23.70 -21.05
CA ASP A 154 2.84 -23.67 -20.13
C ASP A 154 1.51 -23.53 -20.90
N PHE A 155 1.48 -22.66 -21.91
CA PHE A 155 0.32 -22.50 -22.78
C PHE A 155 -0.08 -23.82 -23.46
N ASN A 156 0.89 -24.52 -24.07
CA ASN A 156 0.64 -25.80 -24.73
C ASN A 156 0.19 -26.88 -23.74
N ASN A 157 0.75 -26.91 -22.53
CA ASN A 157 0.31 -27.84 -21.50
C ASN A 157 -1.14 -27.57 -21.08
N ILE A 158 -1.49 -26.30 -20.83
CA ILE A 158 -2.86 -25.89 -20.49
C ILE A 158 -3.82 -26.25 -21.63
N LYS A 159 -3.46 -25.94 -22.87
CA LYS A 159 -4.22 -26.26 -24.07
C LYS A 159 -4.47 -27.76 -24.22
N ASN A 160 -3.45 -28.60 -24.03
CA ASN A 160 -3.59 -30.05 -24.14
C ASN A 160 -4.54 -30.62 -23.07
N VAL A 161 -4.37 -30.21 -21.81
CA VAL A 161 -5.25 -30.66 -20.72
C VAL A 161 -6.68 -30.14 -20.92
N ALA A 162 -6.84 -28.89 -21.36
CA ALA A 162 -8.15 -28.34 -21.68
C ALA A 162 -8.84 -29.13 -22.80
N SER A 163 -8.09 -29.55 -23.83
CA SER A 163 -8.59 -30.43 -24.89
C SER A 163 -9.01 -31.79 -24.35
N ASP A 164 -8.20 -32.41 -23.48
CA ASP A 164 -8.51 -33.71 -22.85
C ASP A 164 -9.81 -33.62 -22.00
N LEU A 165 -10.06 -32.47 -21.38
CA LEU A 165 -11.24 -32.18 -20.58
C LEU A 165 -12.45 -31.69 -21.42
N ASN A 166 -12.37 -31.68 -22.75
CA ASN A 166 -13.39 -31.14 -23.66
C ASN A 166 -13.79 -29.67 -23.33
N LYS A 167 -12.83 -28.85 -22.90
CA LYS A 167 -13.01 -27.41 -22.69
C LYS A 167 -12.81 -26.64 -24.00
N ASP A 168 -13.29 -25.40 -24.03
CA ASP A 168 -13.18 -24.54 -25.20
C ASP A 168 -11.75 -24.01 -25.39
N VAL A 169 -10.93 -24.80 -26.09
CA VAL A 169 -9.55 -24.42 -26.44
C VAL A 169 -9.52 -23.22 -27.39
N LYS A 170 -10.57 -23.00 -28.21
CA LYS A 170 -10.61 -21.85 -29.13
C LYS A 170 -10.73 -20.54 -28.36
N LEU A 171 -11.44 -20.54 -27.24
CA LEU A 171 -11.48 -19.39 -26.34
C LEU A 171 -10.07 -19.04 -25.83
N LEU A 172 -9.31 -20.05 -25.40
CA LEU A 172 -7.93 -19.86 -24.94
C LEU A 172 -7.04 -19.29 -26.04
N GLU A 173 -7.08 -19.85 -27.25
CA GLU A 173 -6.30 -19.38 -28.41
C GLU A 173 -6.68 -17.99 -28.89
N ARG A 174 -7.96 -17.61 -28.76
CA ARG A 174 -8.43 -16.27 -29.12
C ARG A 174 -7.88 -15.20 -28.19
N TRP A 175 -7.79 -15.52 -26.90
CA TRP A 175 -7.45 -14.55 -25.86
C TRP A 175 -5.98 -14.54 -25.46
N TYR A 176 -5.25 -15.61 -25.70
CA TYR A 176 -3.80 -15.65 -25.45
C TYR A 176 -3.07 -15.70 -26.78
N LEU A 177 -2.41 -14.60 -27.13
CA LEU A 177 -1.72 -14.42 -28.40
C LEU A 177 -0.21 -14.55 -28.22
N LEU A 178 0.46 -15.25 -29.14
CA LEU A 178 1.91 -15.39 -29.11
C LEU A 178 2.57 -14.04 -29.41
N ASP A 179 3.40 -13.57 -28.48
CA ASP A 179 4.31 -12.44 -28.67
C ASP A 179 5.70 -12.98 -28.99
N ASP A 180 6.06 -12.95 -30.28
CA ASP A 180 7.34 -13.39 -30.81
C ASP A 180 8.47 -12.37 -30.59
N LYS A 181 8.15 -11.17 -30.09
CA LYS A 181 9.13 -10.13 -29.76
C LYS A 181 9.73 -10.31 -28.37
N LEU A 182 9.09 -11.10 -27.51
CA LEU A 182 9.66 -11.50 -26.23
C LEU A 182 10.79 -12.52 -26.43
N LEU A 183 11.80 -12.45 -25.57
CA LEU A 183 12.93 -13.38 -25.55
C LEU A 183 13.01 -14.01 -24.14
N PRO A 184 12.51 -15.25 -23.94
CA PRO A 184 11.89 -16.15 -24.94
C PRO A 184 10.45 -15.72 -25.33
N PRO A 185 9.94 -16.17 -26.50
CA PRO A 185 8.55 -15.94 -26.89
C PRO A 185 7.56 -16.47 -25.85
N ALA A 186 6.47 -15.73 -25.63
CA ALA A 186 5.45 -16.07 -24.64
C ALA A 186 4.06 -15.69 -25.15
N TYR A 187 3.04 -16.38 -24.65
CA TYR A 187 1.65 -16.05 -24.92
C TYR A 187 1.17 -14.98 -23.94
N LYS A 188 0.62 -13.89 -24.46
CA LYS A 188 0.06 -12.80 -23.66
C LYS A 188 -1.46 -12.82 -23.71
N LEU A 189 -2.09 -12.64 -22.55
CA LEU A 189 -3.52 -12.36 -22.48
C LEU A 189 -3.79 -11.05 -23.20
N LYS A 190 -4.72 -11.03 -24.15
CA LYS A 190 -5.15 -9.81 -24.83
C LYS A 190 -5.77 -8.85 -23.82
N ASP A 191 -5.41 -7.57 -23.90
CA ASP A 191 -6.03 -6.55 -23.05
C ASP A 191 -7.50 -6.40 -23.47
N PRO A 192 -8.47 -6.58 -22.55
CA PRO A 192 -9.88 -6.41 -22.89
C PRO A 192 -10.19 -5.02 -23.46
N ASP A 193 -9.41 -3.99 -23.11
CA ASP A 193 -9.61 -2.63 -23.62
C ASP A 193 -9.44 -2.55 -25.15
N GLU A 194 -8.75 -3.50 -25.80
CA GLU A 194 -8.61 -3.56 -27.25
C GLU A 194 -9.89 -3.98 -27.97
N ASP A 195 -10.65 -4.92 -27.40
CA ASP A 195 -11.91 -5.42 -27.98
C ASP A 195 -13.14 -4.67 -27.43
N PHE A 196 -12.99 -4.02 -26.29
CA PHE A 196 -14.07 -3.39 -25.54
C PHE A 196 -13.72 -1.94 -25.16
N SER A 197 -13.60 -1.09 -26.18
CA SER A 197 -13.17 0.31 -26.03
C SER A 197 -14.04 1.17 -25.08
N ASN A 198 -15.27 0.73 -24.76
CA ASN A 198 -16.20 1.46 -23.91
C ASN A 198 -16.35 0.86 -22.51
N ILE A 199 -15.63 -0.21 -22.14
CA ILE A 199 -15.69 -0.81 -20.79
C ILE A 199 -15.46 0.23 -19.69
N LEU A 200 -14.53 1.17 -19.91
CA LEU A 200 -14.22 2.23 -18.94
C LEU A 200 -14.98 3.53 -19.22
N SER A 201 -15.79 3.59 -20.28
CA SER A 201 -16.49 4.80 -20.69
C SER A 201 -17.69 5.07 -19.79
N ARG A 202 -17.71 6.28 -19.22
CA ARG A 202 -18.73 6.76 -18.27
C ARG A 202 -19.58 7.88 -18.82
N THR A 203 -19.49 8.15 -20.13
CA THR A 203 -20.38 9.12 -20.75
C THR A 203 -21.80 8.57 -20.78
N ILE A 204 -22.78 9.42 -20.45
CA ILE A 204 -24.21 9.06 -20.44
C ILE A 204 -24.62 8.44 -21.79
N SER A 205 -24.04 8.93 -22.89
CA SER A 205 -24.29 8.44 -24.26
C SER A 205 -23.78 7.02 -24.54
N THR A 206 -22.84 6.49 -23.74
CA THR A 206 -22.22 5.18 -23.94
C THR A 206 -22.53 4.20 -22.80
N TYR A 207 -23.38 4.59 -21.83
CA TYR A 207 -23.64 3.78 -20.65
C TYR A 207 -24.14 2.36 -21.00
N ASP A 208 -25.16 2.26 -21.86
CA ASP A 208 -25.71 0.96 -22.28
C ASP A 208 -24.68 0.11 -23.04
N ILE A 209 -23.81 0.75 -23.82
CA ILE A 209 -22.74 0.08 -24.57
C ILE A 209 -21.69 -0.45 -23.59
N SER A 210 -21.25 0.39 -22.65
CA SER A 210 -20.30 0.05 -21.60
C SER A 210 -20.79 -1.12 -20.74
N ALA A 211 -22.06 -1.09 -20.33
CA ALA A 211 -22.68 -2.15 -19.55
C ALA A 211 -22.71 -3.49 -20.31
N ARG A 212 -23.01 -3.46 -21.62
CA ARG A 212 -23.01 -4.64 -22.48
C ARG A 212 -21.59 -5.19 -22.69
N GLU A 213 -20.63 -4.34 -23.07
CA GLU A 213 -19.23 -4.75 -23.26
C GLU A 213 -18.64 -5.31 -21.97
N THR A 214 -18.96 -4.71 -20.82
CA THR A 214 -18.59 -5.22 -19.50
C THR A 214 -19.16 -6.61 -19.26
N GLN A 215 -20.44 -6.85 -19.56
CA GLN A 215 -21.06 -8.18 -19.46
C GLN A 215 -20.37 -9.20 -20.37
N GLU A 216 -20.13 -8.85 -21.63
CA GLU A 216 -19.49 -9.74 -22.60
C GLU A 216 -18.08 -10.13 -22.14
N TRP A 217 -17.30 -9.17 -21.65
CA TRP A 217 -15.99 -9.44 -21.06
C TRP A 217 -16.09 -10.31 -19.81
N ASN A 218 -17.07 -10.06 -18.94
CA ASN A 218 -17.28 -10.86 -17.74
C ASN A 218 -17.59 -12.33 -18.07
N ASP A 219 -18.38 -12.58 -19.10
CA ASP A 219 -18.71 -13.94 -19.55
C ASP A 219 -17.48 -14.65 -20.13
N VAL A 220 -16.68 -13.93 -20.92
CA VAL A 220 -15.38 -14.41 -21.42
C VAL A 220 -14.43 -14.73 -20.27
N TYR A 221 -14.25 -13.79 -19.35
CA TYR A 221 -13.31 -13.91 -18.23
C TYR A 221 -13.69 -15.08 -17.33
N THR A 222 -14.98 -15.22 -17.02
CA THR A 222 -15.50 -16.35 -16.24
C THR A 222 -15.23 -17.67 -16.94
N SER A 223 -15.47 -17.74 -18.25
CA SER A 223 -15.21 -18.95 -19.04
C SER A 223 -13.73 -19.32 -19.09
N LEU A 224 -12.84 -18.33 -19.22
CA LEU A 224 -11.40 -18.54 -19.13
C LEU A 224 -10.99 -18.98 -17.72
N ALA A 225 -11.45 -18.31 -16.67
CA ALA A 225 -11.15 -18.69 -15.29
C ALA A 225 -11.59 -20.13 -14.98
N ASP A 226 -12.80 -20.52 -15.40
CA ASP A 226 -13.32 -21.88 -15.24
C ASP A 226 -12.48 -22.91 -16.00
N LEU A 227 -11.98 -22.56 -17.20
CA LEU A 227 -11.05 -23.41 -17.95
C LEU A 227 -9.75 -23.62 -17.17
N PHE A 228 -9.10 -22.55 -16.69
CA PHE A 228 -7.86 -22.66 -15.92
C PHE A 228 -8.06 -23.43 -14.61
N ILE A 229 -9.15 -23.17 -13.87
CA ILE A 229 -9.48 -23.90 -12.64
C ILE A 229 -9.65 -25.40 -12.96
N SER A 230 -10.36 -25.74 -14.04
CA SER A 230 -10.56 -27.14 -14.43
C SER A 230 -9.24 -27.84 -14.76
N VAL A 231 -8.37 -27.18 -15.51
CA VAL A 231 -7.05 -27.70 -15.87
C VAL A 231 -6.17 -27.94 -14.64
N LEU A 232 -6.17 -27.00 -13.70
CA LEU A 232 -5.34 -27.09 -12.48
C LEU A 232 -5.87 -28.13 -11.49
N ASN A 233 -7.19 -28.32 -11.44
CA ASN A 233 -7.78 -29.38 -10.63
C ASN A 233 -7.42 -30.77 -11.18
N GLU A 234 -7.38 -30.92 -12.51
CA GLU A 234 -6.97 -32.18 -13.16
C GLU A 234 -5.46 -32.43 -13.01
N ARG A 235 -4.64 -31.39 -13.14
CA ARG A 235 -3.18 -31.48 -13.02
C ARG A 235 -2.62 -30.40 -12.08
N PRO A 236 -2.69 -30.60 -10.75
CA PRO A 236 -2.25 -29.62 -9.76
C PRO A 236 -0.72 -29.40 -9.76
N ASN A 237 0.04 -30.33 -10.33
CA ASN A 237 1.50 -30.26 -10.43
C ASN A 237 2.00 -29.76 -11.80
N LEU A 238 1.18 -28.99 -12.54
CA LEU A 238 1.64 -28.28 -13.73
C LEU A 238 2.68 -27.23 -13.30
N LYS A 239 3.94 -27.66 -13.11
CA LYS A 239 5.05 -26.78 -12.73
C LYS A 239 5.62 -26.09 -13.96
N SER A 240 5.76 -24.77 -13.89
CA SER A 240 6.60 -24.05 -14.85
C SER A 240 8.07 -24.42 -14.60
N LYS A 241 8.83 -24.69 -15.66
CA LYS A 241 10.26 -25.06 -15.55
C LYS A 241 11.21 -23.85 -15.44
N HIS A 242 10.70 -22.62 -15.40
CA HIS A 242 11.54 -21.41 -15.43
C HIS A 242 11.78 -20.80 -14.04
N ASP A 243 13.06 -20.72 -13.67
CA ASP A 243 13.60 -20.36 -12.35
C ASP A 243 13.53 -18.88 -11.93
N THR A 244 12.99 -17.96 -12.74
CA THR A 244 13.11 -16.50 -12.46
C THR A 244 11.81 -15.68 -12.46
N SER A 245 10.65 -16.31 -12.68
CA SER A 245 9.32 -15.66 -12.58
C SER A 245 8.35 -16.42 -11.69
N SER A 246 8.86 -16.97 -10.57
CA SER A 246 8.13 -17.75 -9.56
C SER A 246 7.10 -16.97 -8.73
N LEU A 247 6.54 -15.87 -9.26
CA LEU A 247 5.35 -15.21 -8.69
C LEU A 247 4.03 -15.88 -9.12
N TYR A 248 4.08 -16.74 -10.14
CA TYR A 248 2.91 -17.37 -10.76
C TYR A 248 3.02 -18.90 -10.88
N ASP A 249 3.47 -19.59 -9.82
CA ASP A 249 3.06 -20.99 -9.67
C ASP A 249 1.52 -20.97 -9.58
N ILE A 250 0.86 -21.59 -10.55
CA ILE A 250 -0.51 -21.32 -10.99
C ILE A 250 -1.53 -21.65 -9.88
N GLN A 251 -1.66 -20.77 -8.89
CA GLN A 251 -2.62 -20.95 -7.79
C GLN A 251 -3.90 -20.16 -7.99
N LEU A 252 -4.01 -19.34 -9.07
CA LEU A 252 -5.17 -18.51 -9.36
C LEU A 252 -5.65 -17.80 -8.09
N LEU A 253 -4.83 -16.85 -7.63
CA LEU A 253 -5.11 -16.08 -6.42
C LEU A 253 -6.09 -14.94 -6.74
N SER A 254 -6.80 -14.44 -5.74
CA SER A 254 -7.59 -13.21 -5.89
C SER A 254 -6.68 -12.00 -6.05
N GLY A 255 -7.18 -10.94 -6.68
CA GLY A 255 -6.39 -9.70 -6.91
C GLY A 255 -5.94 -9.07 -5.60
N VAL A 256 -6.77 -9.15 -4.56
CA VAL A 256 -6.46 -8.63 -3.22
C VAL A 256 -5.36 -9.44 -2.56
N GLU A 257 -5.39 -10.78 -2.67
CA GLU A 257 -4.33 -11.63 -2.12
C GLU A 257 -3.00 -11.36 -2.83
N ILE A 258 -3.01 -11.18 -4.15
CA ILE A 258 -1.82 -10.84 -4.93
C ILE A 258 -1.22 -9.52 -4.46
N LEU A 259 -2.04 -8.45 -4.37
CA LEU A 259 -1.58 -7.12 -3.97
C LEU A 259 -1.09 -7.10 -2.51
N PHE A 260 -1.80 -7.76 -1.61
CA PHE A 260 -1.38 -7.88 -0.21
C PHE A 260 -0.06 -8.63 -0.09
N ASN A 261 0.07 -9.79 -0.76
CA ASN A 261 1.28 -10.60 -0.70
C ASN A 261 2.49 -9.84 -1.28
N TYR A 262 2.27 -9.07 -2.34
CA TYR A 262 3.29 -8.21 -2.93
C TYR A 262 3.73 -7.10 -1.96
N ALA A 263 2.78 -6.34 -1.41
CA ALA A 263 3.06 -5.27 -0.46
C ALA A 263 3.73 -5.78 0.83
N ALA A 264 3.25 -6.89 1.38
CA ALA A 264 3.84 -7.50 2.57
C ALA A 264 5.28 -8.00 2.31
N LYS A 265 5.62 -8.36 1.06
CA LYS A 265 7.01 -8.67 0.69
C LYS A 265 7.90 -7.41 0.70
N LEU A 266 7.36 -6.25 0.33
CA LEU A 266 8.08 -4.97 0.38
C LEU A 266 8.30 -4.50 1.82
N SER A 267 7.24 -4.46 2.62
CA SER A 267 7.32 -4.13 4.05
C SER A 267 6.02 -4.53 4.77
N PRO A 268 6.03 -5.59 5.59
CA PRO A 268 4.86 -5.99 6.37
C PRO A 268 4.35 -4.91 7.32
N SER A 269 5.25 -4.10 7.89
CA SER A 269 4.90 -3.05 8.86
C SER A 269 4.23 -1.83 8.21
N GLY A 270 4.35 -1.66 6.89
CA GLY A 270 3.65 -0.65 6.09
C GLY A 270 2.31 -1.13 5.52
N CYS A 271 1.87 -2.33 5.90
CA CYS A 271 0.57 -2.90 5.53
C CYS A 271 -0.38 -2.94 6.73
N MET A 272 -1.66 -2.69 6.47
CA MET A 272 -2.76 -2.81 7.43
C MET A 272 -3.91 -3.59 6.80
N CYS A 273 -4.55 -4.47 7.57
CA CYS A 273 -5.65 -5.30 7.09
C CYS A 273 -6.87 -5.22 7.99
N ILE A 274 -8.03 -4.98 7.39
CA ILE A 274 -9.35 -5.06 8.00
C ILE A 274 -9.95 -6.42 7.65
N LEU A 275 -10.20 -7.24 8.66
CA LEU A 275 -10.82 -8.55 8.54
C LEU A 275 -12.24 -8.45 9.07
N ARG A 276 -13.24 -8.47 8.18
CA ARG A 276 -14.65 -8.53 8.57
C ARG A 276 -15.13 -9.98 8.54
N GLN A 277 -15.85 -10.38 9.58
CA GLN A 277 -16.48 -11.67 9.65
C GLN A 277 -17.97 -11.53 9.99
N PHE A 278 -18.82 -12.13 9.16
CA PHE A 278 -20.24 -12.28 9.49
C PHE A 278 -20.50 -13.50 10.38
N ASP A 279 -21.16 -13.28 11.50
CA ASP A 279 -21.64 -14.31 12.40
C ASP A 279 -23.04 -14.77 11.94
N GLY A 280 -23.22 -16.08 11.72
CA GLY A 280 -24.51 -16.65 11.30
C GLY A 280 -24.78 -16.63 9.78
N LEU A 281 -23.91 -16.05 8.96
CA LEU A 281 -24.00 -16.11 7.51
C LEU A 281 -23.71 -17.53 6.99
N ASN A 282 -24.58 -18.05 6.13
CA ASN A 282 -24.41 -19.35 5.49
C ASN A 282 -25.08 -19.41 4.10
N GLU A 283 -24.94 -20.56 3.42
CA GLU A 283 -25.47 -20.82 2.07
C GLU A 283 -27.01 -20.78 1.96
N LYS A 284 -27.74 -20.81 3.08
CA LYS A 284 -29.20 -20.66 3.12
C LYS A 284 -29.66 -19.25 3.45
N SER A 285 -28.75 -18.36 3.88
CA SER A 285 -29.06 -16.98 4.20
C SER A 285 -29.52 -16.22 2.96
N LYS A 286 -30.55 -15.38 3.10
CA LYS A 286 -31.00 -14.48 2.02
C LYS A 286 -29.92 -13.41 1.74
N GLY A 287 -29.60 -13.13 0.48
CA GLY A 287 -28.61 -12.08 0.12
C GLY A 287 -27.15 -12.51 0.32
N ASN A 288 -26.91 -13.81 0.50
CA ASN A 288 -25.57 -14.34 0.75
C ASN A 288 -24.66 -14.28 -0.48
N GLU A 289 -25.21 -14.20 -1.69
CA GLU A 289 -24.48 -14.21 -2.96
C GLU A 289 -23.43 -13.08 -3.08
N ALA A 290 -23.65 -11.98 -2.38
CA ALA A 290 -22.74 -10.83 -2.35
C ALA A 290 -21.56 -11.01 -1.38
N TYR A 291 -21.63 -11.97 -0.45
CA TYR A 291 -20.71 -12.04 0.70
C TYR A 291 -20.08 -13.42 0.94
N ILE A 292 -20.52 -14.46 0.24
CA ILE A 292 -19.87 -15.78 0.23
C ILE A 292 -19.73 -16.30 -1.20
N ASP A 293 -18.72 -17.14 -1.43
CA ASP A 293 -18.53 -17.79 -2.72
C ASP A 293 -19.49 -18.97 -2.88
N LEU A 294 -20.37 -18.88 -3.87
CA LEU A 294 -21.30 -19.94 -4.26
C LEU A 294 -20.92 -20.51 -5.62
N LEU A 295 -21.15 -21.81 -5.83
CA LEU A 295 -20.95 -22.46 -7.11
C LEU A 295 -22.01 -21.97 -8.13
N ASN A 296 -21.57 -21.61 -9.33
CA ASN A 296 -22.41 -21.05 -10.40
C ASN A 296 -23.70 -21.85 -10.61
N GLY A 297 -24.84 -21.15 -10.60
CA GLY A 297 -26.17 -21.76 -10.82
C GLY A 297 -26.67 -22.62 -9.64
N THR A 298 -25.99 -22.61 -8.50
CA THR A 298 -26.39 -23.37 -7.31
C THR A 298 -26.29 -22.51 -6.04
N ASN A 299 -27.07 -22.84 -5.01
CA ASN A 299 -26.91 -22.25 -3.67
C ASN A 299 -25.97 -23.08 -2.79
N ARG A 300 -24.93 -23.68 -3.38
CA ARG A 300 -23.93 -24.49 -2.66
C ARG A 300 -22.66 -23.69 -2.50
N LEU A 301 -22.05 -23.78 -1.32
CA LEU A 301 -20.77 -23.14 -1.04
C LEU A 301 -19.65 -23.66 -1.96
N ASP A 302 -18.87 -22.73 -2.53
CA ASP A 302 -17.62 -23.05 -3.22
C ASP A 302 -16.52 -23.33 -2.18
N LYS A 303 -16.38 -24.61 -1.83
CA LYS A 303 -15.42 -25.06 -0.82
C LYS A 303 -13.96 -24.74 -1.20
N ILE A 304 -13.64 -24.68 -2.49
CA ILE A 304 -12.26 -24.42 -2.94
C ILE A 304 -11.91 -22.96 -2.65
N ARG A 305 -12.78 -22.03 -3.03
CA ARG A 305 -12.58 -20.60 -2.73
C ARG A 305 -12.60 -20.30 -1.24
N GLN A 306 -13.46 -20.97 -0.47
CA GLN A 306 -13.52 -20.78 0.98
C GLN A 306 -12.27 -21.32 1.69
N GLU A 307 -11.69 -22.42 1.23
CA GLU A 307 -10.40 -22.90 1.73
C GLU A 307 -9.26 -21.95 1.35
N LYS A 308 -9.27 -21.35 0.15
CA LYS A 308 -8.31 -20.29 -0.22
C LYS A 308 -8.44 -19.06 0.67
N LEU A 309 -9.66 -18.59 0.94
CA LEU A 309 -9.89 -17.46 1.85
C LEU A 309 -9.37 -17.74 3.26
N LYS A 310 -9.59 -18.96 3.77
CA LYS A 310 -9.07 -19.38 5.07
C LYS A 310 -7.55 -19.30 5.10
N ARG A 311 -6.86 -19.89 4.12
CA ARG A 311 -5.39 -19.83 3.99
C ARG A 311 -4.87 -18.40 3.86
N PHE A 312 -5.58 -17.56 3.10
CA PHE A 312 -5.21 -16.16 2.94
C PHE A 312 -5.30 -15.40 4.28
N ARG A 313 -6.38 -15.57 5.05
CA ARG A 313 -6.54 -14.99 6.40
C ARG A 313 -5.46 -15.47 7.38
N GLU A 314 -5.09 -16.76 7.31
CA GLU A 314 -3.99 -17.33 8.09
C GLU A 314 -2.64 -16.71 7.66
N SER A 315 -2.41 -16.51 6.36
CA SER A 315 -1.19 -15.86 5.87
C SER A 315 -1.09 -14.39 6.29
N ILE A 316 -2.19 -13.63 6.25
CA ILE A 316 -2.25 -12.25 6.76
C ILE A 316 -1.84 -12.22 8.24
N THR A 317 -2.36 -13.16 9.02
CA THR A 317 -2.02 -13.32 10.45
C THR A 317 -0.53 -13.52 10.63
N GLN A 318 0.07 -14.46 9.91
CA GLN A 318 1.50 -14.74 10.02
C GLN A 318 2.37 -13.55 9.61
N LYS A 319 2.04 -12.88 8.50
CA LYS A 319 2.85 -11.79 7.93
C LYS A 319 2.78 -10.51 8.77
N LEU A 320 1.64 -10.22 9.39
CA LEU A 320 1.46 -8.99 10.18
C LEU A 320 1.72 -9.16 11.69
N SER A 321 1.88 -10.40 12.19
CA SER A 321 2.16 -10.68 13.60
C SER A 321 3.64 -10.90 13.92
N ILE A 322 4.57 -10.36 13.13
CA ILE A 322 6.01 -10.55 13.35
C ILE A 322 6.46 -9.80 14.61
N ASN A 323 6.93 -10.51 15.64
CA ASN A 323 7.69 -9.91 16.74
C ASN A 323 9.13 -9.73 16.27
N ASP A 324 9.65 -8.50 16.30
CA ASP A 324 11.06 -8.25 16.02
C ASP A 324 11.87 -8.50 17.31
N ASP A 325 12.37 -9.72 17.48
CA ASP A 325 13.14 -10.14 18.66
C ASP A 325 14.50 -9.40 18.78
N ASP A 326 14.99 -8.79 17.70
CA ASP A 326 16.32 -8.14 17.66
C ASP A 326 16.32 -6.65 18.06
N ASN A 327 15.16 -5.98 18.16
CA ASN A 327 15.11 -4.51 18.37
C ASN A 327 14.19 -4.01 19.50
N ASN A 328 13.61 -4.86 20.34
CA ASN A 328 12.66 -4.44 21.39
C ASN A 328 11.44 -3.61 20.87
N LEU A 329 11.26 -3.47 19.56
CA LEU A 329 10.06 -2.91 18.95
C LEU A 329 9.07 -4.04 18.70
N LYS A 330 8.11 -4.21 19.61
CA LYS A 330 6.91 -4.98 19.31
C LYS A 330 6.24 -4.35 18.10
N ILE A 331 6.25 -5.01 16.95
CA ILE A 331 5.42 -4.60 15.82
C ILE A 331 3.97 -4.81 16.27
N GLU A 332 3.24 -3.71 16.41
CA GLU A 332 1.84 -3.76 16.77
C GLU A 332 1.07 -4.49 15.69
N ASP A 333 0.15 -5.38 16.08
CA ASP A 333 -0.68 -6.17 15.15
C ASP A 333 -1.50 -5.25 14.22
N ASN A 334 -1.07 -5.10 12.97
CA ASN A 334 -1.71 -4.21 11.99
C ASN A 334 -3.02 -4.80 11.41
N ARG A 335 -3.64 -5.74 12.12
CA ARG A 335 -4.93 -6.34 11.78
C ARG A 335 -6.02 -5.73 12.65
N LEU A 336 -7.16 -5.42 12.03
CA LEU A 336 -8.41 -5.11 12.72
C LEU A 336 -9.43 -6.18 12.39
N VAL A 337 -9.77 -7.01 13.36
CA VAL A 337 -10.80 -8.06 13.22
C VAL A 337 -12.12 -7.53 13.76
N LEU A 338 -13.16 -7.55 12.94
CA LEU A 338 -14.49 -7.06 13.28
C LEU A 338 -15.54 -8.11 12.94
N ASN A 339 -16.35 -8.44 13.93
CA ASN A 339 -17.47 -9.36 13.77
C ASN A 339 -18.77 -8.58 13.60
N VAL A 340 -19.60 -9.03 12.67
CA VAL A 340 -20.90 -8.41 12.36
C VAL A 340 -21.96 -9.50 12.39
N SER A 341 -23.00 -9.34 13.20
CA SER A 341 -24.10 -10.30 13.22
C SER A 341 -24.89 -10.27 11.91
N TRP A 342 -25.02 -11.42 11.26
CA TRP A 342 -25.84 -11.55 10.06
C TRP A 342 -27.33 -11.50 10.42
N LYS A 343 -28.11 -10.74 9.64
CA LYS A 343 -29.56 -10.65 9.80
C LYS A 343 -30.27 -11.44 8.70
N GLU A 344 -31.29 -12.21 9.07
CA GLU A 344 -32.00 -13.13 8.16
C GLU A 344 -32.68 -12.43 6.97
N ASN A 345 -32.95 -11.13 7.09
CA ASN A 345 -33.53 -10.31 6.02
C ASN A 345 -32.57 -10.08 4.85
N GLY A 346 -31.26 -10.34 5.03
CA GLY A 346 -30.23 -10.19 4.00
C GLY A 346 -29.88 -8.74 3.65
N GLU A 347 -30.35 -7.78 4.44
CA GLU A 347 -30.19 -6.35 4.18
C GLU A 347 -29.57 -5.69 5.41
N PHE A 348 -28.35 -5.18 5.26
CA PHE A 348 -27.77 -4.21 6.20
C PHE A 348 -28.28 -2.83 5.79
N GLN A 349 -29.38 -2.41 6.38
CA GLN A 349 -29.94 -1.09 6.14
C GLN A 349 -29.12 -0.04 6.91
N SER A 350 -29.03 1.16 6.36
CA SER A 350 -28.39 2.32 7.01
C SER A 350 -28.93 2.59 8.41
N ASP A 351 -30.18 2.21 8.67
CA ASP A 351 -30.90 2.56 9.90
C ASP A 351 -30.72 1.51 11.01
N ASP A 352 -30.00 0.43 10.74
CA ASP A 352 -29.69 -0.61 11.70
C ASP A 352 -28.69 -0.12 12.75
N THR A 353 -29.12 -0.07 14.01
CA THR A 353 -28.31 0.43 15.13
C THR A 353 -27.03 -0.37 15.35
N ASP A 354 -27.08 -1.69 15.15
CA ASP A 354 -25.91 -2.56 15.37
C ASP A 354 -24.88 -2.35 14.26
N TYR A 355 -25.36 -2.26 13.01
CA TYR A 355 -24.51 -2.01 11.86
C TYR A 355 -23.90 -0.60 11.91
N GLN A 356 -24.68 0.41 12.30
CA GLN A 356 -24.18 1.77 12.55
C GLN A 356 -23.11 1.80 13.64
N ARG A 357 -23.28 1.03 14.72
CA ARG A 357 -22.26 0.89 15.76
C ARG A 357 -20.99 0.23 15.22
N TYR A 358 -21.12 -0.81 14.39
CA TYR A 358 -19.99 -1.43 13.70
C TYR A 358 -19.25 -0.41 12.82
N LEU A 359 -19.95 0.35 11.98
CA LEU A 359 -19.36 1.35 11.09
C LEU A 359 -18.60 2.45 11.86
N ARG A 360 -19.18 2.95 12.96
CA ARG A 360 -18.49 3.91 13.84
C ARG A 360 -17.22 3.31 14.46
N THR A 361 -17.29 2.06 14.90
CA THR A 361 -16.15 1.35 15.49
C THR A 361 -15.05 1.14 14.46
N LEU A 362 -15.40 0.69 13.25
CA LEU A 362 -14.49 0.54 12.11
C LEU A 362 -13.76 1.85 11.81
N ASN A 363 -14.50 2.95 11.63
CA ASN A 363 -13.92 4.24 11.30
C ASN A 363 -13.00 4.79 12.38
N ALA A 364 -13.41 4.72 13.65
CA ALA A 364 -12.58 5.14 14.77
C ALA A 364 -11.29 4.31 14.83
N ALA A 365 -11.38 2.99 14.64
CA ALA A 365 -10.23 2.11 14.67
C ALA A 365 -9.28 2.38 13.49
N ILE A 366 -9.79 2.55 12.26
CA ILE A 366 -8.98 2.93 11.09
C ILE A 366 -8.28 4.27 11.34
N PHE A 367 -9.03 5.29 11.77
CA PHE A 367 -8.47 6.62 12.05
C PHE A 367 -7.31 6.54 13.05
N LEU A 368 -7.55 5.93 14.22
CA LEU A 368 -6.55 5.84 15.27
C LEU A 368 -5.33 5.02 14.83
N ARG A 369 -5.54 3.94 14.08
CA ARG A 369 -4.46 3.08 13.62
C ARG A 369 -3.58 3.77 12.58
N ILE A 370 -4.17 4.31 11.50
CA ILE A 370 -3.41 5.02 10.47
C ILE A 370 -2.64 6.18 11.11
N LYS A 371 -3.31 6.96 11.98
CA LYS A 371 -2.69 8.06 12.71
C LYS A 371 -1.44 7.60 13.47
N SER A 372 -1.60 6.60 14.34
CA SER A 372 -0.52 6.07 15.18
C SER A 372 0.63 5.49 14.36
N LEU A 373 0.32 4.73 13.29
CA LEU A 373 1.34 4.14 12.41
C LEU A 373 2.16 5.21 11.70
N CYS A 374 1.53 6.25 11.18
CA CYS A 374 2.24 7.30 10.47
C CYS A 374 3.05 8.17 11.44
N GLU A 375 2.48 8.59 12.58
CA GLU A 375 3.18 9.36 13.62
C GLU A 375 4.47 8.66 14.07
N ARG A 376 4.38 7.37 14.40
CA ARG A 376 5.54 6.58 14.81
C ARG A 376 6.62 6.50 13.72
N ASN A 377 6.24 6.33 12.46
CA ASN A 377 7.20 6.26 11.37
C ASN A 377 7.84 7.62 11.08
N ILE A 378 7.10 8.71 11.23
CA ILE A 378 7.62 10.07 11.16
C ILE A 378 8.65 10.29 12.28
N ASP A 379 8.33 9.93 13.51
CA ASP A 379 9.24 10.06 14.65
C ASP A 379 10.53 9.24 14.46
N LEU A 380 10.41 8.00 13.98
CA LEU A 380 11.55 7.15 13.67
C LEU A 380 12.42 7.73 12.54
N SER A 381 11.79 8.31 11.52
CA SER A 381 12.49 8.97 10.42
C SER A 381 13.29 10.17 10.92
N ILE A 382 12.66 11.03 11.74
CA ILE A 382 13.32 12.19 12.36
C ILE A 382 14.50 11.74 13.22
N ALA A 383 14.31 10.73 14.08
CA ALA A 383 15.37 10.21 14.93
C ALA A 383 16.56 9.65 14.14
N ASN A 384 16.29 8.94 13.03
CA ASN A 384 17.33 8.41 12.16
C ASN A 384 18.09 9.52 11.42
N HIS A 385 17.39 10.57 10.97
CA HIS A 385 18.02 11.72 10.34
C HIS A 385 18.93 12.47 11.32
N LEU A 386 18.47 12.72 12.55
CA LEU A 386 19.27 13.38 13.58
C LEU A 386 20.56 12.58 13.87
N LYS A 387 20.47 11.26 13.98
CA LYS A 387 21.65 10.38 14.13
C LYS A 387 22.61 10.45 12.94
N TYR A 388 22.08 10.58 11.72
CA TYR A 388 22.88 10.72 10.51
C TYR A 388 23.65 12.05 10.48
N ASP A 389 22.97 13.14 10.82
CA ASP A 389 23.60 14.47 10.91
C ASP A 389 24.65 14.53 12.03
N GLU A 390 24.37 13.92 13.19
CA GLU A 390 25.35 13.75 14.27
C GLU A 390 26.58 12.99 13.78
N LYS A 391 26.40 11.95 12.97
CA LYS A 391 27.51 11.18 12.39
C LYS A 391 28.30 12.00 11.37
N ILE A 392 27.65 12.83 10.55
CA ILE A 392 28.33 13.77 9.65
C ILE A 392 29.18 14.75 10.46
N LEU A 393 28.58 15.40 11.46
CA LEU A 393 29.25 16.37 12.31
C LEU A 393 30.43 15.74 13.07
N TYR A 394 30.25 14.51 13.57
CA TYR A 394 31.31 13.73 14.20
C TYR A 394 32.46 13.47 13.23
N ASN A 395 32.18 13.02 12.01
CA ASN A 395 33.19 12.75 10.99
C ASN A 395 33.93 14.02 10.57
N GLU A 396 33.21 15.13 10.37
CA GLU A 396 33.80 16.43 10.07
C GLU A 396 34.75 16.88 11.20
N THR A 397 34.30 16.77 12.46
CA THR A 397 35.13 17.06 13.63
C THR A 397 36.40 16.21 13.67
N LEU A 398 36.29 14.90 13.39
CA LEU A 398 37.42 13.98 13.36
C LEU A 398 38.43 14.33 12.25
N VAL A 399 37.95 14.72 11.07
CA VAL A 399 38.81 15.19 9.96
C VAL A 399 39.55 16.47 10.35
N HIS A 400 38.86 17.43 10.95
CA HIS A 400 39.51 18.67 11.42
C HIS A 400 40.55 18.40 12.51
N LEU A 401 40.26 17.54 13.49
CA LEU A 401 41.23 17.16 14.53
C LEU A 401 42.45 16.43 13.95
N THR A 402 42.24 15.56 12.97
CA THR A 402 43.33 14.83 12.29
C THR A 402 44.20 15.78 11.48
N HIS A 403 43.59 16.72 10.75
CA HIS A 403 44.31 17.74 10.00
C HIS A 403 45.08 18.69 10.93
N TYR A 404 44.46 19.10 12.04
CA TYR A 404 45.09 19.90 13.09
C TYR A 404 46.30 19.18 13.71
N SER A 405 46.17 17.89 14.06
CA SER A 405 47.28 17.09 14.60
C SER A 405 48.47 17.07 13.64
N LYS A 406 48.23 16.88 12.33
CA LYS A 406 49.28 16.93 11.30
C LYS A 406 49.92 18.31 11.19
N LEU A 407 49.13 19.39 11.21
CA LEU A 407 49.65 20.76 11.18
C LEU A 407 50.48 21.10 12.43
N SER A 408 50.03 20.67 13.62
CA SER A 408 50.76 20.88 14.88
C SER A 408 52.04 20.05 15.00
N SER A 409 52.16 18.97 14.22
CA SER A 409 53.37 18.14 14.15
C SER A 409 54.46 18.71 13.24
N HIS A 410 54.17 19.77 12.48
CA HIS A 410 55.18 20.52 11.76
C HIS A 410 55.72 21.64 12.65
N PRO A 411 57.06 21.76 12.83
CA PRO A 411 57.69 22.84 13.56
C PRO A 411 57.66 24.12 12.70
N CYS A 412 56.46 24.62 12.43
CA CYS A 412 56.28 25.90 11.75
C CYS A 412 56.02 26.96 12.82
N LEU A 413 56.95 27.90 12.90
CA LEU A 413 56.84 29.13 13.70
C LEU A 413 55.48 29.80 13.46
N GLY A 414 54.72 30.03 14.54
CA GLY A 414 53.57 30.95 14.52
C GLY A 414 52.20 30.30 14.35
N PHE A 415 51.82 29.40 15.26
CA PHE A 415 50.44 28.91 15.40
C PHE A 415 49.41 30.06 15.53
N GLU A 416 49.78 31.12 16.24
CA GLU A 416 48.95 32.32 16.43
C GLU A 416 48.64 33.01 15.10
N ASN A 417 49.62 33.06 14.19
CA ASN A 417 49.48 33.74 12.90
C ASN A 417 48.60 32.96 11.90
N PHE A 418 48.52 31.63 12.03
CA PHE A 418 47.62 30.81 11.20
C PHE A 418 46.15 30.93 11.66
N VAL A 419 45.89 30.91 12.97
CA VAL A 419 44.53 31.05 13.52
C VAL A 419 43.97 32.45 13.28
N GLU A 420 44.81 33.49 13.37
CA GLU A 420 44.37 34.87 13.16
C GLU A 420 44.08 35.21 11.69
N ASN A 421 44.69 34.51 10.72
CA ASN A 421 44.55 34.81 9.29
C ASN A 421 43.59 33.87 8.54
N ASN A 422 43.15 32.77 9.15
CA ASN A 422 42.26 31.82 8.50
C ASN A 422 40.79 32.10 8.87
N ASN A 423 40.08 32.80 7.99
CA ASN A 423 38.71 33.28 8.21
C ASN A 423 37.70 32.14 8.53
N SER A 424 37.99 30.92 8.11
CA SER A 424 37.18 29.72 8.37
C SER A 424 37.08 29.37 9.86
N PHE A 425 38.13 29.64 10.65
CA PHE A 425 38.13 29.37 12.10
C PHE A 425 37.42 30.47 12.90
N LYS A 426 37.40 31.71 12.41
CA LYS A 426 36.69 32.83 13.05
C LYS A 426 35.16 32.65 13.02
N GLN A 427 34.64 31.81 12.12
CA GLN A 427 33.21 31.55 11.97
C GLN A 427 32.68 30.37 12.81
N CYS A 428 33.54 29.61 13.51
CA CYS A 428 33.12 28.45 14.32
C CYS A 428 33.57 28.59 15.80
N PRO A 429 32.80 29.32 16.64
CA PRO A 429 33.21 29.68 18.01
C PRO A 429 33.38 28.48 18.95
N LEU A 430 32.62 27.41 18.73
CA LEU A 430 32.58 26.22 19.60
C LEU A 430 33.89 25.39 19.55
N SER A 431 34.64 25.47 18.44
CA SER A 431 35.86 24.69 18.27
C SER A 431 37.06 25.29 19.03
N ILE A 432 37.19 26.62 19.05
CA ILE A 432 38.39 27.29 19.56
C ILE A 432 38.48 27.23 21.09
N GLU A 433 37.37 27.40 21.80
CA GLU A 433 37.37 27.42 23.27
C GLU A 433 37.50 26.00 23.87
N TYR A 434 36.91 25.00 23.20
CA TYR A 434 37.07 23.58 23.55
C TYR A 434 38.51 23.10 23.30
N ILE A 435 39.12 23.50 22.18
CA ILE A 435 40.52 23.19 21.85
C ILE A 435 41.49 23.90 22.82
N ARG A 436 41.23 25.17 23.19
CA ARG A 436 42.03 25.89 24.21
C ARG A 436 42.00 25.20 25.57
N LYS A 437 40.84 24.73 26.03
CA LYS A 437 40.71 23.97 27.28
C LYS A 437 41.47 22.64 27.25
N LYS A 438 41.45 21.89 26.14
CA LYS A 438 42.22 20.63 26.03
C LYS A 438 43.73 20.83 25.87
N CYS A 439 44.18 21.85 25.15
CA CYS A 439 45.62 22.14 25.03
C CYS A 439 46.21 22.63 26.37
N SER A 440 45.44 23.38 27.17
CA SER A 440 45.81 23.75 28.54
C SER A 440 45.98 22.55 29.47
N MET A 441 45.27 21.44 29.26
CA MET A 441 45.42 20.22 30.05
C MET A 441 46.66 19.39 29.68
N TYR A 442 47.16 19.50 28.44
CA TYR A 442 48.34 18.74 27.99
C TYR A 442 49.67 19.41 28.36
N ASN A 443 49.68 20.70 28.69
CA ASN A 443 50.87 21.40 29.19
C ASN A 443 51.17 21.15 30.67
N THR A 444 50.35 20.35 31.37
CA THR A 444 50.55 19.99 32.78
C THR A 444 51.02 18.54 32.98
N LEU A 445 51.32 17.82 31.88
CA LEU A 445 51.70 16.40 31.89
C LEU A 445 53.05 16.10 31.21
N PHE A 446 53.93 17.10 31.13
CA PHE A 446 55.36 16.91 30.84
C PHE A 446 56.23 17.58 31.89
#